data_AF-A0A672S1L4-F1
#
_entry.id   AF-A0A672S1L4-F1
#
_cell.length_a   1.000
_cell.length_b   1.000
_cell.length_c   1.000
_cell.angle_alpha   90.00
_cell.angle_beta   90.00
_cell.angle_gamma   90.00
#
_symmetry.space_group_name_H-M   'P 1'
#
loop_
_entity.id
_entity.type
_entity.pdbx_description
1 polymer ?
#
loop_
_entity_poly.entity_id
_entity_poly.type
_entity_poly.pdbx_seq_one_letter_code
_entity_poly.pdbx_strand_id
1 'polypeptide(L)' 'LGRVMATAAEYGHNSWELSIQVDQREGDEGMKFKLRVKGDLHIGGLMLKLVEKISESCK' A
#
# COMPACT_ATOMS: atom_id res chain seq x y z
N LEU A 1 -10.94 23.88 -20.92
CA LEU A 1 -10.93 24.44 -19.55
C LEU A 1 -10.78 23.28 -18.56
N GLY A 2 -9.55 22.82 -18.34
CA GLY A 2 -9.25 21.79 -17.35
C GLY A 2 -8.96 22.45 -16.02
N ARG A 3 -9.87 22.36 -15.05
CA ARG A 3 -9.62 22.77 -13.67
C ARG A 3 -9.57 21.50 -12.83
N VAL A 4 -8.39 20.97 -12.59
CA VAL A 4 -8.16 20.05 -11.46
C VAL A 4 -7.95 20.94 -10.24
N MET A 5 -9.01 21.14 -9.45
CA MET A 5 -8.83 21.68 -8.09
C MET A 5 -8.45 20.52 -7.20
N ALA A 6 -7.16 20.26 -7.09
CA ALA A 6 -6.70 19.40 -6.02
C ALA A 6 -6.75 20.23 -4.71
N THR A 7 -7.79 20.06 -3.90
CA THR A 7 -7.93 20.82 -2.64
C THR A 7 -7.25 20.05 -1.51
N ALA A 8 -6.66 20.77 -0.55
CA ALA A 8 -5.95 20.19 0.60
C ALA A 8 -6.81 19.20 1.44
N ALA A 9 -8.13 19.18 1.26
CA ALA A 9 -9.05 18.19 1.83
C ALA A 9 -8.84 16.75 1.29
N GLU A 10 -8.22 16.58 0.12
CA GLU A 10 -8.04 15.27 -0.52
C GLU A 10 -6.95 14.42 0.12
N TYR A 11 -6.03 15.02 0.89
CA TYR A 11 -4.92 14.28 1.48
C TYR A 11 -5.39 13.32 2.58
N GLY A 12 -6.46 13.66 3.31
CA GLY A 12 -7.07 12.80 4.34
C GLY A 12 -8.26 11.97 3.85
N HIS A 13 -9.08 12.53 2.96
CA HIS A 13 -10.40 11.95 2.63
C HIS A 13 -10.34 10.74 1.67
N ASN A 14 -9.25 10.57 0.90
CA ASN A 14 -9.13 9.51 -0.10
C ASN A 14 -8.07 8.45 0.24
N SER A 15 -7.70 8.37 1.52
CA SER A 15 -6.76 7.37 2.03
C SER A 15 -7.46 6.28 2.83
N TRP A 16 -7.12 5.03 2.58
CA TRP A 16 -7.73 3.87 3.23
C TRP A 16 -6.64 2.88 3.67
N GLU A 17 -6.96 2.04 4.65
CA GLU A 17 -6.05 0.97 5.09
C GLU A 17 -6.28 -0.27 4.24
N LEU A 18 -5.25 -0.68 3.50
CA LEU A 18 -5.22 -1.93 2.78
C LEU A 18 -4.55 -3.00 3.66
N SER A 19 -5.32 -4.04 3.99
CA SER A 19 -4.78 -5.25 4.63
C SER A 19 -4.34 -6.23 3.54
N ILE A 20 -3.09 -6.67 3.60
CA ILE A 20 -2.45 -7.55 2.61
C ILE A 20 -1.98 -8.80 3.33
N GLN A 21 -2.43 -9.97 2.87
CA GLN A 21 -1.93 -11.25 3.31
C GLN A 21 -1.02 -11.81 2.22
N VAL A 22 0.23 -12.06 2.58
CA VAL A 22 1.23 -12.66 1.69
C VAL A 22 1.25 -14.15 1.97
N ASP A 23 0.82 -14.92 0.99
CA ASP A 23 0.94 -16.37 0.99
C ASP A 23 2.34 -16.74 0.48
N GLN A 24 3.17 -17.31 1.35
CA GLN A 24 4.51 -17.77 1.00
C GLN A 24 4.52 -19.29 0.96
N ARG A 25 5.11 -19.86 -0.10
CA ARG A 25 5.15 -21.32 -0.31
C ARG A 25 6.08 -22.06 0.65
N GLU A 26 7.05 -21.37 1.26
CA GLU A 26 8.00 -21.95 2.19
C GLU A 26 8.10 -21.11 3.48
N GLY A 27 7.78 -21.74 4.61
CA GLY A 27 8.51 -21.52 5.86
C GLY A 27 7.98 -20.53 6.89
N ASP A 28 7.08 -19.61 6.57
CA ASP A 28 6.62 -18.61 7.54
C ASP A 28 5.09 -18.46 7.54
N GLU A 29 4.49 -18.43 8.72
CA GLU A 29 3.06 -18.16 8.89
C GLU A 29 2.70 -16.88 8.11
N GLY A 30 1.81 -17.01 7.11
CA GLY A 30 1.57 -15.97 6.10
C GLY A 30 1.60 -14.54 6.65
N MET A 31 2.47 -13.71 6.09
CA MET A 31 2.72 -12.36 6.58
C MET A 31 1.51 -11.46 6.33
N LYS A 32 1.09 -10.72 7.36
CA LYS A 32 -0.01 -9.76 7.25
C LYS A 32 0.52 -8.34 7.42
N PHE A 33 0.29 -7.51 6.41
CA PHE A 33 0.67 -6.10 6.39
C PHE A 33 -0.56 -5.21 6.35
N LYS A 34 -0.47 -4.06 7.02
CA LYS A 34 -1.42 -2.96 6.90
C LYS A 34 -0.71 -1.76 6.29
N LEU A 35 -1.26 -1.24 5.19
CA LEU A 35 -0.72 -0.09 4.47
C LEU A 35 -1.79 0.97 4.32
N ARG A 36 -1.50 2.22 4.73
CA ARG A 36 -2.31 3.36 4.32
C ARG A 36 -1.97 3.72 2.88
N VAL A 37 -2.96 3.62 1.99
CA VAL A 37 -2.84 3.88 0.55
C VAL A 37 -3.88 4.91 0.11
N LYS A 38 -3.68 5.51 -1.07
CA LYS A 38 -4.68 6.33 -1.74
C LYS A 38 -5.18 5.62 -3.00
N GLY A 39 -6.37 5.99 -3.48
CA GLY A 39 -6.97 5.42 -4.69
C GLY A 39 -6.16 5.64 -5.98
N ASP A 40 -5.25 6.61 -6.00
CA ASP A 40 -4.33 6.88 -7.12
C ASP A 40 -3.06 6.00 -7.12
N LEU A 41 -2.84 5.19 -6.07
CA LEU A 41 -1.67 4.31 -6.01
C LEU A 41 -1.83 3.13 -6.99
N HIS A 42 -1.02 3.13 -8.04
CA HIS A 42 -0.96 2.02 -8.99
C HIS A 42 -0.45 0.72 -8.34
N ILE A 43 -0.96 -0.41 -8.83
CA ILE A 43 -0.67 -1.74 -8.26
C ILE A 43 0.84 -2.08 -8.29
N GLY A 44 1.56 -1.72 -9.35
CA GLY A 44 3.00 -1.95 -9.42
C GLY A 44 3.77 -1.27 -8.29
N GLY A 45 3.44 -0.01 -7.97
CA GLY A 45 4.06 0.75 -6.90
C GLY A 45 3.67 0.23 -5.51
N LEU A 46 2.44 -0.27 -5.36
CA LEU A 46 2.03 -0.99 -4.17
C LEU A 46 2.88 -2.25 -3.94
N MET A 47 3.15 -3.03 -5.00
CA MET A 47 3.98 -4.24 -4.91
C MET A 47 5.42 -3.93 -4.51
N LEU A 48 6.03 -2.89 -5.09
CA LEU A 48 7.39 -2.47 -4.73
C LEU A 48 7.47 -2.11 -3.24
N LYS A 49 6.52 -1.31 -2.76
CA LYS A 49 6.43 -0.91 -1.35
C LYS A 49 6.21 -2.10 -0.40
N LEU A 50 5.54 -3.16 -0.87
CA LEU A 50 5.35 -4.39 -0.11
C LEU A 50 6.64 -5.20 0.00
N VAL A 51 7.41 -5.31 -1.08
CA VAL A 51 8.71 -6.01 -1.10
C VAL A 51 9.70 -5.34 -0.15
N GLU A 52 9.74 -4.00 -0.13
CA GLU A 52 10.57 -3.25 0.83
C GLU A 52 10.22 -3.62 2.27
N LYS A 53 8.93 -3.65 2.63
CA LYS A 53 8.48 -4.04 3.99
C LYS A 53 8.82 -5.48 4.37
N ILE A 54 8.68 -6.41 3.43
CA ILE A 54 9.04 -7.81 3.67
C ILE A 54 10.55 -7.91 3.95
N SER A 55 11.36 -7.21 3.16
CA SER A 55 12.80 -7.16 3.36
C SER A 55 13.21 -6.54 4.70
N GLU A 56 12.46 -5.55 5.20
CA GLU A 56 12.67 -4.98 6.55
C GLU A 56 12.25 -5.94 7.67
N SER A 57 11.22 -6.78 7.44
CA SER A 57 10.66 -7.69 8.43
C SER A 57 11.49 -8.98 8.65
N CYS A 58 12.32 -9.37 7.67
CA CYS A 58 13.21 -10.55 7.78
C CYS A 58 14.63 -10.21 8.26
N LYS A 59 14.84 -9.01 8.79
CA LYS A 59 16.12 -8.55 9.32
C LYS A 59 16.22 -8.78 10.82
#